data_AF-A0A3D5Y462-F1
#
_entry.id   AF-A0A3D5Y462-F1
#
_cell.length_a   1.000
_cell.length_b   1.000
_cell.length_c   1.000
_cell.angle_alpha   90.00
_cell.angle_beta   90.00
_cell.angle_gamma   90.00
#
_symmetry.space_group_name_H-M   'P 1'
#
loop_
_entity.id
_entity.type
_entity.pdbx_description
1 polymer ?
#
loop_
_entity_poly.entity_id
_entity_poly.type
_entity_poly.pdbx_seq_one_letter_code
_entity_poly.pdbx_strand_id
1 'polypeptide(L)'
;MAGGSIFSAMVGSPARGRRRSLFAAAAGPLAAIALALGPGFTQAGPIDFVPCCTDLERETRAPATQYAGPLIDGHAHLDPGSSRDYREQLLGLVSKNVIDGLVLMPTPNHGRFRNYQESVRQMVDLAARSGGAIRNFCGADEWNTWMGRQLSVSDSSLAQRSAKLNAELNAGKCMGIGEIATRHFEKWAGQAVLTVDFRSRALHALFTIAQKHNVPIELHVEPMEPSGRSHEADALTELDEIFSRYPGITVILAHTAMTSAANVERLIARYPDLFFNIKIIRKHKKWRNLEPAVTQRNKELYLYEDWAQVFERHPERFFIGSDYKFARKTKQTAGGEKASIKRYRKLLKAYRKLLGSLDANAAGLIAHGNARRLFSLAK
;
A
#
# COMPACT_ATOMS: atom_id res chain seq x y z
N MET A 1 49.05 -41.51 -8.11
CA MET A 1 50.21 -41.95 -8.90
C MET A 1 49.82 -43.23 -9.63
N ALA A 2 49.68 -43.14 -10.96
CA ALA A 2 49.80 -44.20 -11.95
C ALA A 2 49.51 -43.54 -13.31
N GLY A 3 50.56 -43.22 -14.06
CA GLY A 3 50.48 -42.95 -15.49
C GLY A 3 50.35 -44.26 -16.27
N GLY A 4 50.09 -44.31 -17.57
CA GLY A 4 49.84 -43.30 -18.59
C GLY A 4 49.63 -43.99 -19.94
N SER A 5 49.38 -43.19 -21.00
CA SER A 5 49.75 -43.44 -22.42
C SER A 5 49.05 -44.61 -23.17
N ILE A 6 48.79 -44.64 -24.49
CA ILE A 6 49.04 -43.77 -25.66
C ILE A 6 48.28 -44.38 -26.88
N PHE A 7 47.75 -43.51 -27.76
CA PHE A 7 47.61 -43.57 -29.23
C PHE A 7 46.70 -44.52 -30.07
N SER A 8 46.24 -43.88 -31.16
CA SER A 8 46.00 -44.37 -32.55
C SER A 8 44.66 -45.05 -32.87
N ALA A 9 44.00 -44.85 -34.02
CA ALA A 9 44.33 -44.10 -35.24
C ALA A 9 43.06 -43.80 -36.08
N MET A 10 43.09 -42.63 -36.71
CA MET A 10 42.74 -42.28 -38.09
C MET A 10 42.03 -43.26 -39.07
N VAL A 11 41.08 -42.63 -39.80
CA VAL A 11 40.80 -42.68 -41.27
C VAL A 11 39.79 -43.70 -41.81
N GLY A 12 38.79 -43.16 -42.54
CA GLY A 12 37.99 -43.93 -43.51
C GLY A 12 36.64 -43.32 -43.92
N SER A 13 36.64 -42.17 -44.62
CA SER A 13 35.56 -41.80 -45.57
C SER A 13 35.73 -42.64 -46.86
N PRO A 14 34.73 -42.83 -47.76
CA PRO A 14 33.79 -41.81 -48.24
C PRO A 14 32.37 -42.31 -48.65
N ALA A 15 31.42 -41.39 -48.92
CA ALA A 15 30.59 -41.43 -50.13
C ALA A 15 29.65 -40.21 -50.21
N ARG A 16 29.65 -39.61 -51.41
CA ARG A 16 28.86 -38.45 -51.82
C ARG A 16 27.40 -38.83 -52.07
N GLY A 17 26.47 -38.01 -51.59
CA GLY A 17 25.07 -38.02 -52.00
C GLY A 17 24.52 -36.61 -52.07
N ARG A 18 24.55 -36.00 -53.26
CA ARG A 18 23.90 -34.70 -53.55
C ARG A 18 22.38 -34.88 -53.54
N ARG A 19 21.66 -34.14 -52.70
CA ARG A 19 20.28 -33.71 -52.98
C ARG A 19 20.19 -32.21 -52.76
N ARG A 20 19.84 -31.52 -53.85
CA ARG A 20 19.51 -30.10 -53.89
C ARG A 20 18.10 -29.92 -53.33
N SER A 21 17.96 -29.16 -52.26
CA SER A 21 16.68 -28.67 -51.77
C SER A 21 16.59 -27.19 -52.12
N LEU A 22 15.70 -26.86 -53.06
CA LEU A 22 15.27 -25.49 -53.35
C LEU A 22 14.39 -25.03 -52.19
N PHE A 23 14.87 -24.10 -51.37
CA PHE A 23 14.01 -23.27 -50.52
C PHE A 23 13.87 -21.91 -51.18
N ALA A 24 12.68 -21.66 -51.72
CA ALA A 24 12.26 -20.35 -52.17
C ALA A 24 12.05 -19.45 -50.95
N ALA A 25 12.81 -18.35 -50.89
CA ALA A 25 12.59 -17.28 -49.93
C ALA A 25 11.40 -16.43 -50.39
N ALA A 26 10.27 -16.53 -49.70
CA ALA A 26 9.18 -15.56 -49.82
C ALA A 26 9.50 -14.36 -48.91
N ALA A 27 9.93 -13.26 -49.52
CA ALA A 27 10.04 -11.96 -48.85
C ALA A 27 8.64 -11.40 -48.61
N GLY A 28 8.12 -11.54 -47.39
CA GLY A 28 6.95 -10.80 -46.93
C GLY A 28 7.32 -9.38 -46.53
N PRO A 29 6.42 -8.39 -46.68
CA PRO A 29 6.72 -7.02 -46.34
C PRO A 29 6.86 -6.89 -44.81
N LEU A 30 8.01 -6.38 -44.37
CA LEU A 30 8.22 -5.87 -43.02
C LEU A 30 7.30 -4.66 -42.82
N ALA A 31 6.09 -4.89 -42.34
CA ALA A 31 5.27 -3.85 -41.75
C ALA A 31 5.98 -3.37 -40.47
N ALA A 32 6.70 -2.27 -40.58
CA ALA A 32 7.20 -1.54 -39.42
C ALA A 32 5.99 -1.10 -38.58
N ILE A 33 5.78 -1.75 -37.44
CA ILE A 33 4.87 -1.26 -36.41
C ILE A 33 5.52 0.00 -35.85
N ALA A 34 5.12 1.15 -36.37
CA ALA A 34 5.35 2.43 -35.72
C ALA A 34 4.57 2.38 -34.39
N LEU A 35 5.27 2.19 -33.28
CA LEU A 35 4.76 2.53 -31.97
C LEU A 35 4.38 4.01 -32.01
N ALA A 36 3.08 4.29 -32.11
CA ALA A 36 2.56 5.62 -31.88
C ALA A 36 2.93 5.99 -30.44
N LEU A 37 4.01 6.76 -30.29
CA LEU A 37 4.28 7.49 -29.07
C LEU A 37 3.08 8.41 -28.90
N GLY A 38 2.23 8.08 -27.92
CA GLY A 38 1.16 8.97 -27.48
C GLY A 38 1.73 10.35 -27.14
N PRO A 39 0.89 11.39 -27.03
CA PRO A 39 1.34 12.75 -26.75
C PRO A 39 2.34 12.71 -25.61
N GLY A 40 3.58 13.10 -25.92
CA GLY A 40 4.69 12.99 -25.01
C GLY A 40 4.32 13.70 -23.72
N PHE A 41 4.33 12.96 -22.60
CA PHE A 41 4.41 13.59 -21.29
C PHE A 41 5.69 14.42 -21.31
N THR A 42 5.57 15.72 -21.56
CA THR A 42 6.62 16.66 -21.20
C THR A 42 6.83 16.45 -19.70
N GLN A 43 7.98 15.90 -19.32
CA GLN A 43 8.33 15.65 -17.94
C GLN A 43 8.16 16.98 -17.21
N ALA A 44 7.09 17.09 -16.42
CA ALA A 44 6.85 18.28 -15.63
C ALA A 44 8.08 18.49 -14.74
N GLY A 45 8.52 19.74 -14.59
CA GLY A 45 9.67 20.08 -13.76
C GLY A 45 9.55 19.49 -12.34
N PRO A 46 10.64 19.47 -11.57
CA PRO A 46 10.61 18.94 -10.21
C PRO A 46 9.50 19.64 -9.42
N ILE A 47 8.73 18.88 -8.64
CA ILE A 47 7.81 19.50 -7.69
C ILE A 47 8.68 20.15 -6.60
N ASP A 48 8.58 21.46 -6.47
CA ASP A 48 9.13 22.14 -5.31
C ASP A 48 8.40 21.63 -4.07
N PHE A 49 9.14 21.18 -3.08
CA PHE A 49 8.59 20.72 -1.81
C PHE A 49 8.47 21.87 -0.82
N VAL A 50 7.40 21.86 -0.02
CA VAL A 50 7.43 22.57 1.26
C VAL A 50 8.10 21.63 2.24
N PRO A 51 9.29 21.97 2.79
CA PRO A 51 9.94 21.12 3.77
C PRO A 51 8.97 20.76 4.89
N CYS A 52 8.76 19.47 5.10
CA CYS A 52 8.14 19.02 6.34
C CYS A 52 8.99 19.52 7.53
N CYS A 53 8.41 19.87 8.68
CA CYS A 53 7.02 19.72 9.07
C CYS A 53 6.58 21.06 9.68
N THR A 54 5.43 21.55 9.23
CA THR A 54 4.96 22.90 9.56
C THR A 54 4.84 23.10 11.07
N ASP A 55 4.87 24.37 11.51
CA ASP A 55 4.48 24.79 12.86
C ASP A 55 3.24 24.00 13.34
N LEU A 56 3.17 23.59 14.60
CA LEU A 56 1.98 22.92 15.16
C LEU A 56 0.96 23.95 15.69
N GLU A 57 1.31 25.23 15.73
CA GLU A 57 0.47 26.36 16.10
C GLU A 57 -0.29 26.95 14.89
N ARG A 58 -0.78 26.07 14.01
CA ARG A 58 -1.55 26.46 12.81
C ARG A 58 -3.02 26.63 13.13
N GLU A 59 -3.71 27.33 12.26
CA GLU A 59 -5.16 27.47 12.33
C GLU A 59 -5.86 26.10 12.32
N THR A 60 -6.94 25.99 13.10
CA THR A 60 -7.72 24.77 13.23
C THR A 60 -9.19 25.07 13.18
N ARG A 61 -9.97 24.15 12.60
CA ARG A 61 -11.42 24.15 12.73
C ARG A 61 -11.85 23.66 14.10
N ALA A 62 -12.83 24.36 14.66
CA ALA A 62 -13.54 23.89 15.84
C ALA A 62 -14.24 22.55 15.52
N PRO A 63 -14.35 21.63 16.51
CA PRO A 63 -15.10 20.39 16.32
C PRO A 63 -16.56 20.71 15.99
N ALA A 64 -17.08 20.12 14.92
CA ALA A 64 -18.46 20.24 14.52
C ALA A 64 -19.31 19.01 14.92
N THR A 65 -20.59 19.02 14.55
CA THR A 65 -21.50 17.88 14.75
C THR A 65 -20.94 16.64 14.09
N GLN A 66 -20.98 15.51 14.80
CA GLN A 66 -20.43 14.25 14.29
C GLN A 66 -21.12 13.83 12.99
N TYR A 67 -20.33 13.43 12.00
CA TYR A 67 -20.83 12.81 10.79
C TYR A 67 -21.64 11.54 11.14
N ALA A 68 -22.89 11.50 10.69
CA ALA A 68 -23.85 10.44 11.01
C ALA A 68 -23.96 9.35 9.93
N GLY A 69 -23.39 9.56 8.75
CA GLY A 69 -23.50 8.64 7.62
C GLY A 69 -22.64 7.37 7.73
N PRO A 70 -22.59 6.56 6.67
CA PRO A 70 -21.85 5.30 6.63
C PRO A 70 -20.33 5.53 6.67
N LEU A 71 -19.59 4.56 7.21
CA LEU A 71 -18.13 4.58 7.33
C LEU A 71 -17.51 3.32 6.72
N ILE A 72 -16.43 3.48 5.96
CA ILE A 72 -15.54 2.39 5.55
C ILE A 72 -14.14 2.73 6.02
N ASP A 73 -13.52 1.81 6.76
CA ASP A 73 -12.10 1.92 7.10
C ASP A 73 -11.30 1.15 6.05
N GLY A 74 -10.68 1.91 5.14
CA GLY A 74 -9.93 1.40 4.00
C GLY A 74 -8.51 0.95 4.33
N HIS A 75 -8.07 1.05 5.59
CA HIS A 75 -6.76 0.59 6.00
C HIS A 75 -6.74 0.20 7.48
N ALA A 76 -6.74 -1.11 7.73
CA ALA A 76 -6.54 -1.71 9.04
C ALA A 76 -5.74 -3.02 8.95
N HIS A 77 -5.32 -3.53 10.11
CA HIS A 77 -4.49 -4.73 10.19
C HIS A 77 -5.02 -5.73 11.20
N LEU A 78 -4.82 -7.01 10.92
CA LEU A 78 -5.03 -8.09 11.89
C LEU A 78 -3.69 -8.76 12.20
N ASP A 79 -3.10 -8.42 13.36
CA ASP A 79 -1.87 -9.07 13.81
C ASP A 79 -2.14 -10.52 14.27
N PRO A 80 -1.11 -11.38 14.34
CA PRO A 80 -1.24 -12.73 14.87
C PRO A 80 -1.71 -12.79 16.32
N GLY A 81 -2.41 -13.89 16.63
CA GLY A 81 -2.85 -14.20 17.99
C GLY A 81 -4.28 -13.79 18.32
N SER A 82 -5.11 -13.50 17.31
CA SER A 82 -6.55 -13.34 17.49
C SER A 82 -7.22 -14.65 17.90
N SER A 83 -8.11 -14.60 18.89
CA SER A 83 -9.03 -15.70 19.20
C SER A 83 -10.17 -15.78 18.19
N ARG A 84 -10.87 -16.93 18.16
CA ARG A 84 -12.09 -17.08 17.35
C ARG A 84 -13.15 -16.06 17.75
N ASP A 85 -13.44 -15.94 19.05
CA ASP A 85 -14.44 -15.02 19.58
C ASP A 85 -14.15 -13.55 19.24
N TYR A 86 -12.87 -13.18 19.16
CA TYR A 86 -12.48 -11.86 18.72
C TYR A 86 -12.76 -11.65 17.24
N ARG A 87 -12.48 -12.63 16.39
CA ARG A 87 -12.83 -12.57 14.96
C ARG A 87 -14.35 -12.49 14.75
N GLU A 88 -15.15 -13.18 15.54
CA GLU A 88 -16.61 -13.03 15.52
C GLU A 88 -17.03 -11.61 15.93
N GLN A 89 -16.34 -10.99 16.89
CA GLN A 89 -16.59 -9.58 17.22
C GLN A 89 -16.19 -8.63 16.09
N LEU A 90 -15.13 -8.92 15.34
CA LEU A 90 -14.74 -8.14 14.15
C LEU A 90 -15.82 -8.25 13.05
N LEU A 91 -16.29 -9.45 12.73
CA LEU A 91 -17.44 -9.64 11.83
C LEU A 91 -18.68 -8.92 12.33
N GLY A 92 -18.90 -8.94 13.65
CA GLY A 92 -19.97 -8.20 14.30
C GLY A 92 -19.87 -6.68 14.20
N LEU A 93 -18.74 -6.11 13.78
CA LEU A 93 -18.64 -4.67 13.49
C LEU A 93 -19.35 -4.35 12.17
N VAL A 94 -19.17 -5.20 11.15
CA VAL A 94 -19.82 -5.00 9.84
C VAL A 94 -21.27 -5.49 9.85
N SER A 95 -21.56 -6.69 10.38
CA SER A 95 -22.91 -7.25 10.35
C SER A 95 -23.93 -6.53 11.24
N LYS A 96 -23.46 -5.66 12.15
CA LYS A 96 -24.30 -4.83 13.01
C LYS A 96 -24.23 -3.34 12.64
N ASN A 97 -23.73 -3.02 11.45
CA ASN A 97 -23.62 -1.66 10.92
C ASN A 97 -22.91 -0.68 11.88
N VAL A 98 -21.89 -1.16 12.61
CA VAL A 98 -20.99 -0.28 13.37
C VAL A 98 -20.04 0.44 12.41
N ILE A 99 -19.65 -0.27 11.35
CA ILE A 99 -18.92 0.21 10.17
C ILE A 99 -19.45 -0.55 8.96
N ASP A 100 -19.56 0.10 7.82
CA ASP A 100 -20.13 -0.47 6.58
C ASP A 100 -19.12 -1.32 5.82
N GLY A 101 -17.83 -1.03 5.98
CA GLY A 101 -16.78 -1.86 5.40
C GLY A 101 -15.42 -1.72 6.05
N LEU A 102 -14.58 -2.72 5.83
CA LEU A 102 -13.24 -2.80 6.38
C LEU A 102 -12.28 -3.42 5.37
N VAL A 103 -11.14 -2.78 5.14
CA VAL A 103 -10.04 -3.37 4.37
C VAL A 103 -8.94 -3.78 5.33
N LEU A 104 -8.61 -5.07 5.31
CA LEU A 104 -7.55 -5.66 6.12
C LEU A 104 -6.31 -5.94 5.29
N MET A 105 -5.15 -5.62 5.85
CA MET A 105 -3.88 -5.91 5.17
C MET A 105 -2.76 -6.24 6.17
N PRO A 106 -1.74 -7.02 5.76
CA PRO A 106 -0.54 -7.18 6.56
C PRO A 106 0.18 -5.85 6.75
N THR A 107 0.76 -5.66 7.93
CA THR A 107 1.66 -4.51 8.20
C THR A 107 3.00 -4.66 7.46
N PRO A 108 3.81 -3.59 7.32
CA PRO A 108 5.13 -3.65 6.72
C PRO A 108 6.05 -4.72 7.31
N ASN A 109 5.93 -4.95 8.62
CA ASN A 109 6.74 -5.89 9.38
C ASN A 109 6.04 -7.23 9.65
N HIS A 110 4.92 -7.50 8.97
CA HIS A 110 4.05 -8.63 9.32
C HIS A 110 4.76 -9.98 9.21
N GLY A 111 5.57 -10.17 8.17
CA GLY A 111 6.37 -11.39 7.95
C GLY A 111 7.37 -11.73 9.04
N ARG A 112 7.62 -10.81 9.99
CA ARG A 112 8.52 -11.04 11.13
C ARG A 112 7.83 -11.74 12.30
N PHE A 113 6.50 -11.79 12.34
CA PHE A 113 5.80 -12.50 13.41
C PHE A 113 5.89 -14.01 13.20
N ARG A 114 6.16 -14.78 14.26
CA ARG A 114 6.30 -16.25 14.20
C ARG A 114 5.13 -16.97 13.52
N ASN A 115 3.91 -16.44 13.65
CA ASN A 115 2.67 -17.03 13.14
C ASN A 115 1.95 -16.09 12.15
N TYR A 116 2.70 -15.33 11.34
CA TYR A 116 2.10 -14.35 10.42
C TYR A 116 1.13 -14.99 9.41
N GLN A 117 1.45 -16.18 8.89
CA GLN A 117 0.62 -16.86 7.90
C GLN A 117 -0.78 -17.17 8.45
N GLU A 118 -0.87 -17.45 9.75
CA GLU A 118 -2.15 -17.72 10.40
C GLU A 118 -3.05 -16.48 10.41
N SER A 119 -2.50 -15.31 10.73
CA SER A 119 -3.28 -14.07 10.62
C SER A 119 -3.68 -13.72 9.19
N VAL A 120 -2.85 -14.04 8.19
CA VAL A 120 -3.21 -13.86 6.77
C VAL A 120 -4.38 -14.76 6.39
N ARG A 121 -4.35 -16.04 6.79
CA ARG A 121 -5.50 -16.94 6.62
C ARG A 121 -6.76 -16.43 7.32
N GLN A 122 -6.61 -15.86 8.51
CA GLN A 122 -7.72 -15.28 9.26
C GLN A 122 -8.32 -14.05 8.57
N MET A 123 -7.51 -13.20 7.93
CA MET A 123 -8.02 -12.09 7.12
C MET A 123 -8.82 -12.60 5.92
N VAL A 124 -8.35 -13.66 5.25
CA VAL A 124 -9.08 -14.31 4.14
C VAL A 124 -10.40 -14.93 4.61
N ASP A 125 -10.41 -15.63 5.75
CA ASP A 125 -11.62 -16.18 6.36
C ASP A 125 -12.64 -15.08 6.69
N LEU A 126 -12.20 -13.99 7.32
CA LEU A 126 -13.06 -12.85 7.64
C LEU A 126 -13.67 -12.23 6.38
N ALA A 127 -12.88 -12.02 5.33
CA ALA A 127 -13.38 -11.49 4.06
C ALA A 127 -14.44 -12.42 3.43
N ALA A 128 -14.16 -13.73 3.36
CA ALA A 128 -15.09 -14.72 2.80
C ALA A 128 -16.42 -14.77 3.56
N ARG A 129 -16.39 -14.60 4.88
CA ARG A 129 -17.58 -14.66 5.75
C ARG A 129 -18.36 -13.35 5.85
N SER A 130 -17.79 -12.24 5.36
CA SER A 130 -18.37 -10.90 5.51
C SER A 130 -19.47 -10.54 4.51
N GLY A 131 -19.73 -11.39 3.51
CA GLY A 131 -20.63 -11.05 2.40
C GLY A 131 -20.10 -9.92 1.50
N GLY A 132 -18.78 -9.63 1.55
CA GLY A 132 -18.15 -8.57 0.77
C GLY A 132 -18.01 -7.23 1.49
N ALA A 133 -18.38 -7.14 2.77
CA ALA A 133 -18.13 -5.97 3.62
C ALA A 133 -16.67 -5.89 4.14
N ILE A 134 -15.95 -7.01 4.13
CA ILE A 134 -14.52 -7.07 4.43
C ILE A 134 -13.75 -7.47 3.18
N ARG A 135 -12.70 -6.74 2.88
CA ARG A 135 -11.78 -6.99 1.75
C ARG A 135 -10.34 -7.04 2.25
N ASN A 136 -9.47 -7.68 1.47
CA ASN A 136 -8.08 -7.85 1.85
C ASN A 136 -7.12 -7.27 0.82
N PHE A 137 -5.97 -6.77 1.29
CA PHE A 137 -4.78 -6.61 0.46
C PHE A 137 -3.79 -7.73 0.78
N CYS A 138 -3.00 -8.13 -0.22
CA CYS A 138 -1.97 -9.17 -0.11
C CYS A 138 -0.56 -8.59 -0.23
N GLY A 139 0.44 -9.42 0.07
CA GLY A 139 1.82 -9.23 -0.35
C GLY A 139 2.74 -8.72 0.75
N ALA A 140 2.28 -7.81 1.60
CA ALA A 140 3.14 -7.18 2.61
C ALA A 140 3.73 -8.15 3.65
N ASP A 141 3.06 -9.27 3.91
CA ASP A 141 3.53 -10.31 4.82
C ASP A 141 4.81 -10.99 4.33
N GLU A 142 4.97 -11.18 3.02
CA GLU A 142 6.13 -11.88 2.47
C GLU A 142 7.11 -10.94 1.76
N TRP A 143 6.59 -10.01 0.95
CA TRP A 143 7.40 -9.19 0.07
C TRP A 143 8.25 -8.18 0.82
N ASN A 144 7.71 -7.47 1.80
CA ASN A 144 8.47 -6.46 2.56
C ASN A 144 9.67 -7.06 3.29
N THR A 145 9.45 -8.18 3.99
CA THR A 145 10.51 -8.85 4.76
C THR A 145 11.55 -9.49 3.83
N TRP A 146 11.13 -9.95 2.65
CA TRP A 146 12.03 -10.53 1.66
C TRP A 146 12.87 -9.45 0.96
N MET A 147 12.24 -8.39 0.44
CA MET A 147 12.92 -7.27 -0.22
C MET A 147 13.86 -6.54 0.75
N GLY A 148 13.41 -6.25 1.97
CA GLY A 148 14.22 -5.53 2.96
C GLY A 148 15.42 -6.32 3.53
N ARG A 149 15.57 -7.61 3.20
CA ARG A 149 16.71 -8.44 3.65
C ARG A 149 17.70 -8.76 2.54
N GLN A 150 17.36 -8.55 1.27
CA GLN A 150 18.16 -9.03 0.15
C GLN A 150 18.61 -7.88 -0.75
N LEU A 151 19.93 -7.72 -0.86
CA LEU A 151 20.55 -6.83 -1.86
C LEU A 151 20.37 -7.37 -3.29
N SER A 152 20.17 -8.68 -3.44
CA SER A 152 19.89 -9.33 -4.73
C SER A 152 18.77 -10.35 -4.62
N VAL A 153 17.85 -10.28 -5.57
CA VAL A 153 16.67 -11.14 -5.68
C VAL A 153 16.94 -12.16 -6.78
N SER A 154 16.88 -13.46 -6.47
CA SER A 154 17.03 -14.51 -7.49
C SER A 154 15.77 -14.62 -8.36
N ASP A 155 15.96 -14.96 -9.64
CA ASP A 155 14.86 -15.06 -10.60
C ASP A 155 13.83 -16.12 -10.19
N SER A 156 14.29 -17.26 -9.67
CA SER A 156 13.40 -18.33 -9.19
C SER A 156 12.55 -17.88 -8.00
N SER A 157 13.13 -17.16 -7.04
CA SER A 157 12.40 -16.63 -5.88
C SER A 157 11.40 -15.56 -6.29
N LEU A 158 11.79 -14.67 -7.20
CA LEU A 158 10.89 -13.66 -7.75
C LEU A 158 9.72 -14.28 -8.52
N ALA A 159 10.00 -15.28 -9.37
CA ALA A 159 8.98 -15.99 -10.14
C ALA A 159 7.99 -16.72 -9.21
N GLN A 160 8.48 -17.42 -8.18
CA GLN A 160 7.64 -18.13 -7.22
C GLN A 160 6.70 -17.18 -6.47
N ARG A 161 7.21 -16.06 -5.95
CA ARG A 161 6.40 -15.07 -5.22
C ARG A 161 5.41 -14.36 -6.13
N SER A 162 5.83 -14.04 -7.35
CA SER A 162 4.96 -13.45 -8.36
C SER A 162 3.84 -14.41 -8.72
N ALA A 163 4.12 -15.69 -8.95
CA ALA A 163 3.12 -16.70 -9.24
C ALA A 163 2.11 -16.86 -8.10
N LYS A 164 2.59 -16.88 -6.85
CA LYS A 164 1.73 -16.93 -5.66
C LYS A 164 0.80 -15.72 -5.58
N LEU A 165 1.32 -14.50 -5.69
CA LEU A 165 0.52 -13.28 -5.60
C LEU A 165 -0.50 -13.18 -6.76
N ASN A 166 -0.10 -13.55 -7.98
CA ASN A 166 -1.02 -13.65 -9.12
C ASN A 166 -2.15 -14.65 -8.83
N ALA A 167 -1.86 -15.81 -8.23
CA ALA A 167 -2.87 -16.80 -7.88
C ALA A 167 -3.84 -16.30 -6.80
N GLU A 168 -3.35 -15.54 -5.82
CA GLU A 168 -4.19 -14.94 -4.78
C GLU A 168 -5.14 -13.86 -5.32
N LEU A 169 -4.65 -13.00 -6.23
CA LEU A 169 -5.47 -12.00 -6.92
C LEU A 169 -6.49 -12.65 -7.86
N ASN A 170 -6.07 -13.63 -8.68
CA ASN A 170 -6.99 -14.38 -9.58
C ASN A 170 -8.10 -15.11 -8.82
N ALA A 171 -7.80 -15.62 -7.63
CA ALA A 171 -8.78 -16.30 -6.78
C ALA A 171 -9.69 -15.33 -6.02
N GLY A 172 -9.53 -14.01 -6.18
CA GLY A 172 -10.29 -12.99 -5.45
C GLY A 172 -10.01 -12.96 -3.95
N LYS A 173 -8.90 -13.56 -3.48
CA LYS A 173 -8.54 -13.58 -2.05
C LYS A 173 -8.15 -12.20 -1.52
N CYS A 174 -7.63 -11.38 -2.42
CA CYS A 174 -7.32 -9.98 -2.20
C CYS A 174 -7.72 -9.17 -3.42
N MET A 175 -7.90 -7.88 -3.16
CA MET A 175 -8.37 -6.91 -4.12
C MET A 175 -7.32 -5.83 -4.41
N GLY A 176 -6.18 -5.89 -3.71
CA GLY A 176 -5.08 -4.93 -3.78
C GLY A 176 -3.79 -5.50 -3.22
N ILE A 177 -2.72 -4.75 -3.37
CA ILE A 177 -1.37 -5.10 -2.89
C ILE A 177 -0.96 -4.09 -1.83
N GLY A 178 -0.59 -4.52 -0.64
CA GLY A 178 -0.22 -3.61 0.44
C GLY A 178 -0.23 -4.24 1.83
N GLU A 179 0.25 -3.54 2.85
CA GLU A 179 0.97 -2.26 2.78
C GLU A 179 2.46 -2.47 2.44
N ILE A 180 2.91 -2.04 1.25
CA ILE A 180 4.30 -2.24 0.80
C ILE A 180 5.17 -1.09 1.30
N ALA A 181 6.18 -1.39 2.12
CA ALA A 181 7.08 -0.35 2.61
C ALA A 181 8.29 -0.18 1.69
N THR A 182 8.43 1.02 1.12
CA THR A 182 9.66 1.44 0.42
C THR A 182 10.62 2.13 1.39
N ARG A 183 10.08 2.87 2.37
CA ARG A 183 10.82 3.46 3.50
C ARG A 183 10.01 3.34 4.78
N HIS A 184 10.60 2.75 5.81
CA HIS A 184 10.03 2.64 7.14
C HIS A 184 11.15 2.64 8.19
N PHE A 185 11.26 3.71 8.96
CA PHE A 185 12.36 3.96 9.88
C PHE A 185 12.04 3.53 11.32
N GLU A 186 13.07 3.57 12.17
CA GLU A 186 12.96 3.21 13.58
C GLU A 186 12.28 4.33 14.38
N LYS A 187 11.07 4.08 14.89
CA LYS A 187 10.31 5.01 15.75
C LYS A 187 10.49 4.71 17.24
N TRP A 188 11.04 3.54 17.57
CA TRP A 188 11.45 3.13 18.91
C TRP A 188 12.52 2.04 18.82
N ALA A 189 13.37 1.96 19.84
CA ALA A 189 14.47 0.99 19.93
C ALA A 189 14.01 -0.44 19.59
N GLY A 190 14.68 -1.06 18.61
CA GLY A 190 14.45 -2.41 18.13
C GLY A 190 13.38 -2.54 17.05
N GLN A 191 12.81 -1.44 16.54
CA GLN A 191 11.94 -1.50 15.36
C GLN A 191 12.78 -1.73 14.10
N ALA A 192 12.29 -2.61 13.22
CA ALA A 192 12.97 -2.86 11.95
C ALA A 192 12.93 -1.62 11.06
N VAL A 193 14.09 -1.26 10.53
CA VAL A 193 14.19 -0.38 9.37
C VAL A 193 13.97 -1.21 8.11
N LEU A 194 13.10 -0.73 7.22
CA LEU A 194 12.91 -1.27 5.89
C LEU A 194 13.17 -0.14 4.90
N THR A 195 14.19 -0.30 4.06
CA THR A 195 14.44 0.59 2.93
C THR A 195 14.60 -0.29 1.72
N VAL A 196 13.69 -0.17 0.75
CA VAL A 196 13.73 -0.90 -0.50
C VAL A 196 14.15 0.09 -1.57
N ASP A 197 15.28 -0.17 -2.23
CA ASP A 197 15.72 0.62 -3.39
C ASP A 197 14.62 0.57 -4.45
N PHE A 198 14.24 1.72 -4.96
CA PHE A 198 13.18 1.82 -5.94
C PHE A 198 13.50 1.10 -7.25
N ARG A 199 14.78 1.01 -7.61
CA ARG A 199 15.29 0.24 -8.77
C ARG A 199 15.18 -1.27 -8.57
N SER A 200 14.69 -1.72 -7.42
CA SER A 200 14.49 -3.14 -7.12
C SER A 200 13.57 -3.79 -8.13
N ARG A 201 14.07 -4.83 -8.80
CA ARG A 201 13.26 -5.68 -9.69
C ARG A 201 12.05 -6.28 -8.97
N ALA A 202 12.16 -6.53 -7.66
CA ALA A 202 11.04 -7.05 -6.88
C ALA A 202 9.95 -6.01 -6.66
N LEU A 203 10.32 -4.76 -6.39
CA LEU A 203 9.34 -3.68 -6.25
C LEU A 203 8.62 -3.42 -7.60
N HIS A 204 9.38 -3.36 -8.69
CA HIS A 204 8.82 -3.23 -10.04
C HIS A 204 7.92 -4.42 -10.45
N ALA A 205 8.21 -5.63 -9.97
CA ALA A 205 7.32 -6.77 -10.18
C ALA A 205 5.96 -6.58 -9.48
N LEU A 206 5.93 -5.98 -8.28
CA LEU A 206 4.68 -5.65 -7.60
C LEU A 206 3.85 -4.63 -8.39
N PHE A 207 4.46 -3.57 -8.93
CA PHE A 207 3.77 -2.61 -9.79
C PHE A 207 3.24 -3.26 -11.08
N THR A 208 4.04 -4.14 -11.70
CA THR A 208 3.63 -4.89 -12.89
C THR A 208 2.42 -5.77 -12.59
N ILE A 209 2.41 -6.45 -11.43
CA ILE A 209 1.28 -7.28 -11.01
C ILE A 209 0.06 -6.40 -10.70
N ALA A 210 0.23 -5.28 -9.99
CA ALA A 210 -0.86 -4.33 -9.69
C ALA A 210 -1.54 -3.85 -10.97
N GLN A 211 -0.75 -3.38 -11.95
CA GLN A 211 -1.25 -2.90 -13.23
C GLN A 211 -1.92 -4.03 -14.03
N LYS A 212 -1.30 -5.21 -14.12
CA LYS A 212 -1.86 -6.38 -14.83
C LYS A 212 -3.25 -6.77 -14.31
N HIS A 213 -3.44 -6.73 -12.99
CA HIS A 213 -4.70 -7.10 -12.36
C HIS A 213 -5.66 -5.92 -12.20
N ASN A 214 -5.24 -4.71 -12.58
CA ASN A 214 -5.98 -3.46 -12.38
C ASN A 214 -6.44 -3.30 -10.92
N VAL A 215 -5.52 -3.53 -9.97
CA VAL A 215 -5.77 -3.42 -8.54
C VAL A 215 -4.91 -2.31 -7.93
N PRO A 216 -5.39 -1.61 -6.89
CA PRO A 216 -4.59 -0.62 -6.20
C PRO A 216 -3.37 -1.26 -5.51
N ILE A 217 -2.27 -0.52 -5.51
CA ILE A 217 -1.11 -0.80 -4.67
C ILE A 217 -0.95 0.29 -3.62
N GLU A 218 -0.86 -0.12 -2.36
CA GLU A 218 -0.66 0.78 -1.23
C GLU A 218 0.78 0.76 -0.74
N LEU A 219 1.36 1.96 -0.64
CA LEU A 219 2.74 2.20 -0.25
C LEU A 219 2.82 2.90 1.11
N HIS A 220 3.70 2.38 1.97
CA HIS A 220 4.20 3.06 3.16
C HIS A 220 5.52 3.73 2.81
N VAL A 221 5.49 5.06 2.73
CA VAL A 221 6.67 5.86 2.41
C VAL A 221 6.87 6.87 3.53
N GLU A 222 7.85 6.62 4.39
CA GLU A 222 8.27 7.61 5.39
C GLU A 222 9.21 8.62 4.72
N PRO A 223 8.83 9.90 4.64
CA PRO A 223 9.65 10.93 3.98
C PRO A 223 10.79 11.43 4.85
N MET A 224 10.81 11.10 6.15
CA MET A 224 11.74 11.70 7.10
C MET A 224 12.31 10.67 8.07
N GLU A 225 13.62 10.68 8.23
CA GLU A 225 14.30 9.90 9.24
C GLU A 225 14.13 10.48 10.64
N PRO A 226 14.30 9.67 11.70
CA PRO A 226 14.34 10.17 13.08
C PRO A 226 15.39 11.27 13.31
N SER A 227 16.48 11.27 12.53
CA SER A 227 17.55 12.28 12.54
C SER A 227 17.12 13.65 12.01
N GLY A 228 15.99 13.75 11.32
CA GLY A 228 15.54 14.95 10.63
C GLY A 228 15.98 15.04 9.17
N ARG A 229 16.68 14.03 8.64
CA ARG A 229 17.01 13.97 7.21
C ARG A 229 15.74 13.69 6.38
N SER A 230 15.49 14.55 5.40
CA SER A 230 14.40 14.41 4.44
C SER A 230 14.78 13.51 3.26
N HIS A 231 13.80 12.74 2.81
CA HIS A 231 13.75 11.87 1.64
C HIS A 231 12.55 12.22 0.74
N GLU A 232 11.95 13.40 0.93
CA GLU A 232 10.79 13.83 0.14
C GLU A 232 11.13 13.89 -1.35
N ALA A 233 12.28 14.48 -1.70
CA ALA A 233 12.78 14.55 -3.08
C ALA A 233 12.90 13.16 -3.74
N ASP A 234 13.45 12.20 -3.00
CA ASP A 234 13.57 10.82 -3.48
C ASP A 234 12.17 10.21 -3.67
N ALA A 235 11.28 10.37 -2.69
CA ALA A 235 9.92 9.82 -2.76
C ALA A 235 9.13 10.33 -3.97
N LEU A 236 9.32 11.57 -4.42
CA LEU A 236 8.68 12.03 -5.68
C LEU A 236 9.33 11.50 -6.91
N THR A 237 10.66 11.47 -6.94
CA THR A 237 11.38 10.94 -8.10
C THR A 237 10.93 9.50 -8.36
N GLU A 238 10.73 8.76 -7.28
CA GLU A 238 10.13 7.43 -7.31
C GLU A 238 8.68 7.43 -7.80
N LEU A 239 7.82 8.33 -7.31
CA LEU A 239 6.45 8.43 -7.82
C LEU A 239 6.39 8.79 -9.31
N ASP A 240 7.24 9.70 -9.77
CA ASP A 240 7.38 10.07 -11.18
C ASP A 240 7.73 8.84 -12.02
N GLU A 241 8.69 8.04 -11.55
CA GLU A 241 9.07 6.80 -12.22
C GLU A 241 7.94 5.76 -12.22
N ILE A 242 7.20 5.59 -11.10
CA ILE A 242 6.00 4.72 -11.08
C ILE A 242 5.02 5.15 -12.16
N PHE A 243 4.58 6.41 -12.13
CA PHE A 243 3.48 6.87 -12.99
C PHE A 243 3.91 6.95 -14.46
N SER A 244 5.19 7.23 -14.73
CA SER A 244 5.74 7.18 -16.09
C SER A 244 5.82 5.76 -16.63
N ARG A 245 6.19 4.77 -15.79
CA ARG A 245 6.45 3.40 -16.23
C ARG A 245 5.20 2.52 -16.25
N TYR A 246 4.24 2.83 -15.38
CA TYR A 246 3.00 2.06 -15.20
C TYR A 246 1.79 2.98 -15.43
N PRO A 247 1.51 3.38 -16.68
CA PRO A 247 0.37 4.25 -16.96
C PRO A 247 -0.95 3.61 -16.49
N GLY A 248 -1.81 4.41 -15.85
CA GLY A 248 -3.09 3.96 -15.30
C GLY A 248 -2.98 3.12 -14.02
N ILE A 249 -1.80 3.01 -13.40
CA ILE A 249 -1.67 2.38 -12.09
C ILE A 249 -2.38 3.21 -11.02
N THR A 250 -3.13 2.55 -10.13
CA THR A 250 -3.68 3.19 -8.95
C THR A 250 -2.75 3.01 -7.76
N VAL A 251 -2.23 4.12 -7.23
CA VAL A 251 -1.34 4.13 -6.07
C VAL A 251 -2.06 4.75 -4.88
N ILE A 252 -1.94 4.14 -3.71
CA ILE A 252 -2.39 4.69 -2.44
C ILE A 252 -1.14 5.01 -1.61
N LEU A 253 -1.00 6.25 -1.14
CA LEU A 253 0.00 6.61 -0.14
C LEU A 253 -0.61 6.59 1.25
N ALA A 254 -0.03 5.76 2.11
CA ALA A 254 -0.51 5.60 3.46
C ALA A 254 -0.37 6.88 4.27
N HIS A 255 -1.36 7.15 5.13
CA HIS A 255 -1.31 8.18 6.17
C HIS A 255 -0.99 9.58 5.61
N THR A 256 -1.71 9.97 4.55
CA THR A 256 -1.52 11.23 3.83
C THR A 256 -0.06 11.46 3.41
N ALA A 257 0.61 10.38 2.98
CA ALA A 257 2.04 10.32 2.65
C ALA A 257 2.98 10.82 3.76
N MET A 258 2.45 11.05 4.97
CA MET A 258 3.16 11.58 6.13
C MET A 258 3.91 12.90 5.86
N THR A 259 3.43 13.66 4.89
CA THR A 259 3.96 14.97 4.46
C THR A 259 2.93 16.08 4.74
N SER A 260 3.20 17.32 4.33
CA SER A 260 2.32 18.46 4.54
C SER A 260 1.09 18.48 3.62
N ALA A 261 0.05 19.22 4.03
CA ALA A 261 -1.13 19.47 3.21
C ALA A 261 -0.77 20.06 1.83
N ALA A 262 0.19 21.00 1.80
CA ALA A 262 0.67 21.63 0.56
C ALA A 262 1.36 20.62 -0.39
N ASN A 263 2.14 19.68 0.16
CA ASN A 263 2.79 18.65 -0.65
C ASN A 263 1.77 17.63 -1.19
N VAL A 264 0.75 17.28 -0.40
CA VAL A 264 -0.35 16.43 -0.88
C VAL A 264 -1.13 17.11 -2.02
N GLU A 265 -1.41 18.41 -1.92
CA GLU A 265 -2.06 19.16 -3.00
C GLU A 265 -1.25 19.08 -4.31
N ARG A 266 0.08 19.27 -4.23
CA ARG A 266 1.00 19.18 -5.38
C ARG A 266 1.03 17.77 -5.97
N LEU A 267 1.03 16.75 -5.11
CA LEU A 267 0.97 15.35 -5.53
C LEU A 267 -0.33 15.03 -6.28
N ILE A 268 -1.48 15.48 -5.77
CA ILE A 268 -2.78 15.28 -6.43
C ILE A 268 -2.82 15.97 -7.80
N ALA A 269 -2.31 17.20 -7.88
CA ALA A 269 -2.26 17.94 -9.14
C ALA A 269 -1.40 17.23 -10.21
N ARG A 270 -0.36 16.50 -9.79
CA ARG A 270 0.56 15.79 -10.71
C ARG A 270 0.07 14.40 -11.10
N TYR A 271 -0.53 13.67 -10.17
CA TYR A 271 -0.83 12.25 -10.33
C TYR A 271 -2.33 11.96 -10.19
N PRO A 272 -3.07 11.82 -11.31
CA PRO A 272 -4.53 11.71 -11.27
C PRO A 272 -5.03 10.45 -10.55
N ASP A 273 -4.29 9.33 -10.63
CA ASP A 273 -4.64 8.04 -10.02
C ASP A 273 -3.96 7.80 -8.66
N LEU A 274 -3.56 8.87 -7.98
CA LEU A 274 -2.97 8.84 -6.63
C LEU A 274 -4.01 9.10 -5.55
N PHE A 275 -4.10 8.21 -4.58
CA PHE A 275 -5.02 8.26 -3.45
C PHE A 275 -4.28 8.28 -2.12
N PHE A 276 -4.98 8.68 -1.06
CA PHE A 276 -4.43 8.78 0.28
C PHE A 276 -5.40 8.25 1.31
N ASN A 277 -4.89 7.60 2.36
CA ASN A 277 -5.70 7.33 3.54
C ASN A 277 -5.35 8.27 4.70
N ILE A 278 -6.37 8.63 5.48
CA ILE A 278 -6.26 9.55 6.59
C ILE A 278 -6.11 8.78 7.88
N LYS A 279 -4.98 8.98 8.56
CA LYS A 279 -4.71 8.43 9.88
C LYS A 279 -4.77 9.51 10.97
N ILE A 280 -5.60 9.27 11.99
CA ILE A 280 -5.66 10.16 13.17
C ILE A 280 -4.49 9.88 14.10
N ILE A 281 -3.55 10.82 14.17
CA ILE A 281 -2.44 10.80 15.14
C ILE A 281 -2.76 11.75 16.30
N ARG A 282 -2.86 11.21 17.52
CA ARG A 282 -3.22 11.98 18.73
C ARG A 282 -2.03 12.34 19.61
N LYS A 283 -0.85 11.76 19.35
CA LYS A 283 0.36 11.89 20.17
C LYS A 283 1.59 12.15 19.30
N HIS A 284 1.73 13.40 18.86
CA HIS A 284 2.76 13.86 17.93
C HIS A 284 4.20 13.68 18.43
N LYS A 285 4.42 13.61 19.76
CA LYS A 285 5.78 13.44 20.34
C LYS A 285 6.55 12.20 19.86
N LYS A 286 5.86 11.20 19.28
CA LYS A 286 6.45 9.96 18.70
C LYS A 286 6.51 9.97 17.16
N TRP A 287 6.07 11.05 16.54
CA TRP A 287 5.96 11.30 15.10
C TRP A 287 6.63 12.65 14.81
N ARG A 288 7.87 12.83 15.30
CA ARG A 288 8.53 14.15 15.37
C ARG A 288 8.79 14.79 14.00
N ASN A 289 8.70 14.02 12.92
CA ASN A 289 9.07 14.42 11.58
C ASN A 289 7.99 14.10 10.55
N LEU A 290 6.72 14.01 10.97
CA LEU A 290 5.60 13.70 10.09
C LEU A 290 4.44 14.64 10.42
N GLU A 291 3.85 15.26 9.41
CA GLU A 291 2.81 16.27 9.63
C GLU A 291 1.44 15.61 9.86
N PRO A 292 0.77 15.90 10.99
CA PRO A 292 -0.54 15.34 11.26
C PRO A 292 -1.67 16.22 10.71
N ALA A 293 -2.72 15.59 10.19
CA ALA A 293 -3.94 16.31 9.78
C ALA A 293 -4.75 16.87 10.96
N VAL A 294 -4.52 16.38 12.18
CA VAL A 294 -5.32 16.71 13.36
C VAL A 294 -4.45 17.01 14.58
N THR A 295 -5.01 17.77 15.52
CA THR A 295 -4.45 17.99 16.84
C THR A 295 -5.47 17.69 17.94
N GLN A 296 -5.00 17.54 19.17
CA GLN A 296 -5.87 17.29 20.31
C GLN A 296 -5.62 18.30 21.44
N ARG A 297 -6.65 19.07 21.78
CA ARG A 297 -6.65 20.03 22.90
C ARG A 297 -7.82 19.70 23.83
N ASN A 298 -7.57 19.63 25.14
CA ASN A 298 -8.61 19.34 26.15
C ASN A 298 -9.47 18.10 25.86
N LYS A 299 -8.84 17.02 25.35
CA LYS A 299 -9.48 15.76 24.90
C LYS A 299 -10.39 15.88 23.66
N GLU A 300 -10.52 17.08 23.09
CA GLU A 300 -11.22 17.32 21.82
C GLU A 300 -10.26 17.27 20.64
N LEU A 301 -10.78 16.78 19.51
CA LEU A 301 -10.04 16.60 18.25
C LEU A 301 -10.32 17.78 17.34
N TYR A 302 -9.28 18.47 16.90
CA TYR A 302 -9.35 19.60 15.99
C TYR A 302 -8.69 19.21 14.66
N LEU A 303 -9.33 19.57 13.56
CA LEU A 303 -8.78 19.43 12.21
C LEU A 303 -8.00 20.70 11.88
N TYR A 304 -6.78 20.59 11.34
CA TYR A 304 -6.05 21.76 10.86
C TYR A 304 -6.73 22.32 9.61
N GLU A 305 -6.79 23.65 9.50
CA GLU A 305 -7.56 24.34 8.45
C GLU A 305 -7.03 23.99 7.05
N ASP A 306 -5.71 24.00 6.85
CA ASP A 306 -5.10 23.65 5.57
C ASP A 306 -5.45 22.22 5.12
N TRP A 307 -5.43 21.24 6.01
CA TRP A 307 -5.86 19.88 5.74
C TRP A 307 -7.34 19.80 5.41
N ALA A 308 -8.18 20.55 6.12
CA ALA A 308 -9.60 20.61 5.83
C ALA A 308 -9.83 21.11 4.40
N GLN A 309 -9.14 22.18 4.00
CA GLN A 309 -9.25 22.73 2.66
C GLN A 309 -8.78 21.76 1.56
N VAL A 310 -7.69 21.03 1.79
CA VAL A 310 -7.23 19.98 0.84
C VAL A 310 -8.28 18.88 0.71
N PHE A 311 -8.85 18.43 1.84
CA PHE A 311 -9.90 17.41 1.85
C PHE A 311 -11.18 17.87 1.14
N GLU A 312 -11.52 19.16 1.21
CA GLU A 312 -12.73 19.71 0.58
C GLU A 312 -12.52 20.04 -0.90
N ARG A 313 -11.29 20.40 -1.31
CA ARG A 313 -10.96 20.62 -2.73
C ARG A 313 -10.82 19.32 -3.52
N HIS A 314 -10.26 18.28 -2.91
CA HIS A 314 -9.99 16.99 -3.56
C HIS A 314 -10.60 15.81 -2.80
N PRO A 315 -11.89 15.86 -2.43
CA PRO A 315 -12.50 14.89 -1.53
C PRO A 315 -12.48 13.48 -2.08
N GLU A 316 -12.43 13.31 -3.40
CA GLU A 316 -12.41 12.04 -4.09
C GLU A 316 -11.06 11.29 -3.99
N ARG A 317 -10.00 11.96 -3.50
CA ARG A 317 -8.65 11.39 -3.35
C ARG A 317 -8.35 10.82 -1.97
N PHE A 318 -9.25 10.98 -1.01
CA PHE A 318 -9.03 10.57 0.37
C PHE A 318 -10.04 9.52 0.85
N PHE A 319 -9.61 8.68 1.79
CA PHE A 319 -10.50 7.82 2.56
C PHE A 319 -9.98 7.58 3.98
N ILE A 320 -10.80 7.00 4.86
CA ILE A 320 -10.36 6.64 6.22
C ILE A 320 -9.32 5.52 6.16
N GLY A 321 -8.17 5.74 6.80
CA GLY A 321 -7.21 4.68 7.09
C GLY A 321 -6.80 4.69 8.54
N SER A 322 -7.44 3.84 9.34
CA SER A 322 -7.24 3.88 10.78
C SER A 322 -5.84 3.44 11.22
N ASP A 323 -5.18 2.60 10.41
CA ASP A 323 -3.96 1.89 10.80
C ASP A 323 -4.17 1.17 12.15
N TYR A 324 -5.41 0.73 12.40
CA TYR A 324 -5.76 0.04 13.60
C TYR A 324 -5.27 -1.39 13.52
N LYS A 325 -4.48 -1.78 14.53
CA LYS A 325 -3.86 -3.09 14.59
C LYS A 325 -4.66 -3.99 15.52
N PHE A 326 -5.64 -4.69 14.97
CA PHE A 326 -6.40 -5.71 15.69
C PHE A 326 -5.45 -6.80 16.20
N ALA A 327 -5.76 -7.38 17.36
CA ALA A 327 -4.94 -8.37 18.07
C ALA A 327 -3.52 -7.92 18.51
N ARG A 328 -3.04 -6.74 18.10
CA ARG A 328 -1.77 -6.15 18.58
C ARG A 328 -1.77 -6.03 20.10
N LYS A 329 -0.81 -6.69 20.73
CA LYS A 329 -0.52 -6.58 22.17
C LYS A 329 -1.74 -6.83 23.07
N THR A 330 -2.71 -7.63 22.62
CA THR A 330 -3.92 -7.91 23.42
C THR A 330 -3.59 -8.68 24.69
N LYS A 331 -2.65 -9.62 24.63
CA LYS A 331 -2.17 -10.37 25.81
C LYS A 331 -1.54 -9.46 26.89
N GLN A 332 -0.97 -8.32 26.50
CA GLN A 332 -0.34 -7.35 27.40
C GLN A 332 -1.27 -6.18 27.78
N THR A 333 -2.48 -6.12 27.23
CA THR A 333 -3.44 -5.04 27.50
C THR A 333 -4.46 -5.51 28.53
N ALA A 334 -4.66 -4.76 29.61
CA ALA A 334 -5.77 -5.00 30.54
C ALA A 334 -7.12 -4.98 29.80
N GLY A 335 -7.91 -6.05 29.95
CA GLY A 335 -9.15 -6.26 29.20
C GLY A 335 -8.98 -6.82 27.79
N GLY A 336 -7.76 -7.12 27.37
CA GLY A 336 -7.41 -7.91 26.20
C GLY A 336 -8.11 -7.52 24.90
N GLU A 337 -8.68 -8.51 24.24
CA GLU A 337 -9.40 -8.38 22.97
C GLU A 337 -10.64 -7.48 23.06
N LYS A 338 -11.41 -7.58 24.16
CA LYS A 338 -12.58 -6.71 24.41
C LYS A 338 -12.17 -5.24 24.48
N ALA A 339 -11.06 -4.95 25.16
CA ALA A 339 -10.51 -3.60 25.22
C ALA A 339 -10.07 -3.11 23.82
N SER A 340 -9.56 -4.01 22.97
CA SER A 340 -9.21 -3.68 21.59
C SER A 340 -10.44 -3.24 20.77
N ILE A 341 -11.55 -4.00 20.78
CA ILE A 341 -12.78 -3.58 20.08
C ILE A 341 -13.29 -2.23 20.60
N LYS A 342 -13.27 -2.04 21.93
CA LYS A 342 -13.69 -0.77 22.54
C LYS A 342 -12.82 0.40 22.07
N ARG A 343 -11.50 0.21 21.92
CA ARG A 343 -10.58 1.23 21.40
C ARG A 343 -10.88 1.54 19.94
N TYR A 344 -11.11 0.52 19.10
CA TYR A 344 -11.48 0.72 17.70
C TYR A 344 -12.78 1.54 17.56
N ARG A 345 -13.83 1.21 18.32
CA ARG A 345 -15.08 2.00 18.32
C ARG A 345 -14.86 3.46 18.76
N LYS A 346 -13.95 3.71 19.72
CA LYS A 346 -13.56 5.08 20.10
C LYS A 346 -12.82 5.80 18.97
N LEU A 347 -12.04 5.08 18.16
CA LEU A 347 -11.37 5.62 16.98
C LEU A 347 -12.38 5.98 15.89
N LEU A 348 -13.38 5.13 15.63
CA LEU A 348 -14.48 5.46 14.69
C LEU A 348 -15.24 6.72 15.12
N LYS A 349 -15.49 6.90 16.42
CA LYS A 349 -16.06 8.16 16.93
C LYS A 349 -15.16 9.37 16.67
N ALA A 350 -13.84 9.21 16.69
CA ALA A 350 -12.91 10.27 16.35
C ALA A 350 -12.95 10.61 14.85
N TYR A 351 -13.07 9.60 13.97
CA TYR A 351 -13.31 9.84 12.55
C TYR A 351 -14.63 10.56 12.29
N ARG A 352 -15.73 10.19 12.99
CA ARG A 352 -17.00 10.92 12.86
C ARG A 352 -16.88 12.39 13.25
N LYS A 353 -16.07 12.72 14.26
CA LYS A 353 -15.77 14.11 14.64
C LYS A 353 -14.95 14.83 13.56
N LEU A 354 -13.90 14.19 13.04
CA LEU A 354 -13.08 14.73 11.95
C LEU A 354 -13.96 15.04 10.73
N LEU A 355 -14.70 14.04 10.24
CA LEU A 355 -15.55 14.14 9.06
C LEU A 355 -16.68 15.15 9.24
N GLY A 356 -17.21 15.28 10.46
CA GLY A 356 -18.23 16.27 10.78
C GLY A 356 -17.75 17.71 10.63
N SER A 357 -16.44 17.94 10.63
CA SER A 357 -15.81 19.26 10.51
C SER A 357 -15.49 19.64 9.04
N LEU A 358 -15.91 18.81 8.10
CA LEU A 358 -15.81 19.04 6.65
C LEU A 358 -17.20 19.36 6.09
N ASP A 359 -17.23 19.93 4.88
CA ASP A 359 -18.47 19.99 4.11
C ASP A 359 -19.09 18.59 3.88
N ALA A 360 -20.40 18.55 3.64
CA ALA A 360 -21.15 17.30 3.58
C ALA A 360 -20.72 16.38 2.41
N ASN A 361 -20.28 16.96 1.29
CA ASN A 361 -19.84 16.19 0.12
C ASN A 361 -18.48 15.54 0.41
N ALA A 362 -17.52 16.32 0.91
CA ALA A 362 -16.21 15.83 1.32
C ALA A 362 -16.33 14.75 2.40
N ALA A 363 -17.13 15.01 3.44
CA ALA A 363 -17.40 14.03 4.48
C ALA A 363 -17.94 12.71 3.92
N GLY A 364 -18.94 12.75 3.04
CA GLY A 364 -19.54 11.54 2.46
C GLY A 364 -18.58 10.73 1.56
N LEU A 365 -17.79 11.42 0.73
CA LEU A 365 -16.81 10.78 -0.16
C LEU A 365 -15.68 10.11 0.64
N ILE A 366 -15.09 10.84 1.59
CA ILE A 366 -13.99 10.36 2.42
C ILE A 366 -14.44 9.25 3.37
N ALA A 367 -15.63 9.40 3.95
CA ALA A 367 -16.18 8.44 4.89
C ALA A 367 -16.45 7.07 4.25
N HIS A 368 -16.91 7.05 3.00
CA HIS A 368 -17.49 5.85 2.41
C HIS A 368 -17.37 5.80 0.88
N GLY A 369 -17.71 6.88 0.17
CA GLY A 369 -17.84 6.87 -1.29
C GLY A 369 -16.60 6.40 -2.04
N ASN A 370 -15.42 6.90 -1.65
CA ASN A 370 -14.16 6.57 -2.34
C ASN A 370 -13.69 5.16 -2.05
N ALA A 371 -13.63 4.77 -0.78
CA ALA A 371 -13.22 3.43 -0.39
C ALA A 371 -14.14 2.37 -0.99
N ARG A 372 -15.46 2.61 -1.02
CA ARG A 372 -16.40 1.69 -1.66
C ARG A 372 -16.12 1.49 -3.15
N ARG A 373 -15.86 2.58 -3.89
CA ARG A 373 -15.54 2.54 -5.33
C ARG A 373 -14.19 1.86 -5.57
N LEU A 374 -13.16 2.30 -4.85
CA LEU A 374 -11.79 1.82 -4.98
C LEU A 374 -11.68 0.34 -4.61
N PHE A 375 -12.48 -0.12 -3.64
CA PHE A 375 -12.36 -1.45 -3.06
C PHE A 375 -13.47 -2.44 -3.45
N SER A 376 -14.39 -2.05 -4.33
CA SER A 376 -15.51 -2.89 -4.76
C SER A 376 -16.22 -3.59 -3.59
N LEU A 377 -16.47 -2.82 -2.52
CA LEU A 377 -17.16 -3.28 -1.32
C LEU A 377 -18.67 -3.43 -1.60
N ALA A 378 -19.28 -4.45 -1.00
CA ALA A 378 -20.71 -4.70 -1.14
C ALA A 378 -21.56 -3.57 -0.52
N LYS A 379 -22.84 -3.50 -0.92
CA LYS A 379 -23.81 -2.53 -0.40
C LYS A 379 -24.23 -2.84 1.04
#